data_AF-A0A097EIH9-F1
#
_entry.id   AF-A0A097EIH9-F1
#
_cell.length_a   1.000
_cell.length_b   1.000
_cell.length_c   1.000
_cell.angle_alpha   90.00
_cell.angle_beta   90.00
_cell.angle_gamma   90.00
#
_symmetry.space_group_name_H-M   'P 1'
#
loop_
_entity.id
_entity.type
_entity.pdbx_description
1 polymer ?
#
loop_
_entity_poly.entity_id
_entity_poly.type
_entity_poly.pdbx_seq_one_letter_code
_entity_poly.pdbx_strand_id
1 'polypeptide(L)'
;MPGRSEDDLLVELLLKTGIDLALPAETRTIADCAVHSLGGGALLVCLADVPAAQARALGDGIADWLDELAPTAPTTFFFKDSGFDAGGERAAEARANLAATLRHRRGNDAIEKLGAI
;
A
#
# COMPACT_ATOMS: atom_id res chain seq x y z
N MET A 1 12.53 3.10 -23.18
CA MET A 1 12.21 4.17 -22.21
C MET A 1 12.75 3.70 -20.87
N PRO A 2 13.87 4.23 -20.38
CA PRO A 2 14.36 3.87 -19.04
C PRO A 2 13.42 4.45 -17.97
N GLY A 3 13.21 3.70 -16.90
CA GLY A 3 12.81 4.18 -15.57
C GLY A 3 11.56 5.08 -15.50
N ARG A 4 10.39 4.48 -15.34
CA ARG A 4 9.34 5.16 -14.55
C ARG A 4 9.74 5.03 -13.09
N SER A 5 9.86 6.14 -12.38
CA SER A 5 10.05 6.12 -10.94
C SER A 5 8.77 5.69 -10.23
N GLU A 6 8.87 5.30 -8.96
CA GLU A 6 7.67 5.04 -8.13
C GLU A 6 6.78 6.28 -8.05
N ASP A 7 7.38 7.47 -7.98
CA ASP A 7 6.65 8.75 -7.97
C ASP A 7 5.87 8.97 -9.28
N ASP A 8 6.43 8.63 -10.45
CA ASP A 8 5.71 8.74 -11.73
C ASP A 8 4.50 7.81 -11.77
N LEU A 9 4.65 6.59 -11.26
CA LEU A 9 3.57 5.60 -11.18
C LEU A 9 2.49 6.03 -10.18
N LEU A 10 2.88 6.63 -9.05
CA LEU A 10 1.96 7.19 -8.07
C LEU A 10 1.13 8.32 -8.70
N VAL A 11 1.75 9.27 -9.39
CA VAL A 11 1.04 10.35 -10.08
C VAL A 11 0.10 9.79 -11.16
N GLU A 12 0.55 8.81 -11.95
CA GLU A 12 -0.29 8.15 -12.95
C GLU A 12 -1.52 7.47 -12.32
N LEU A 13 -1.34 6.77 -11.19
CA LEU A 13 -2.43 6.15 -10.43
C LEU A 13 -3.46 7.18 -9.97
N LEU A 14 -3.01 8.26 -9.33
CA LEU A 14 -3.88 9.30 -8.80
C LEU A 14 -4.71 9.96 -9.93
N LEU A 15 -4.06 10.29 -11.05
CA LEU A 15 -4.75 10.84 -12.22
C LEU A 15 -5.80 9.87 -12.81
N LYS A 16 -5.47 8.58 -12.94
CA LYS A 16 -6.39 7.58 -13.50
C LYS A 16 -7.59 7.28 -12.60
N THR A 17 -7.40 7.38 -11.29
CA THR A 17 -8.44 7.15 -10.29
C THR A 17 -9.26 8.42 -10.01
N GLY A 18 -8.86 9.57 -10.56
CA GLY A 18 -9.52 10.86 -10.35
C GLY A 18 -9.24 11.45 -8.96
N ILE A 19 -8.17 11.01 -8.30
CA ILE A 19 -7.77 11.50 -6.97
C ILE A 19 -6.96 12.78 -7.15
N ASP A 20 -7.29 13.78 -6.34
CA ASP A 20 -6.64 15.08 -6.38
C ASP A 20 -5.17 14.99 -5.94
N LEU A 21 -4.27 15.54 -6.76
CA LEU A 21 -2.83 15.62 -6.48
C LEU A 21 -2.50 16.62 -5.34
N ALA A 22 -3.43 17.54 -5.02
CA ALA A 22 -3.30 18.47 -3.92
C ALA A 22 -3.65 17.85 -2.55
N LEU A 23 -4.13 16.61 -2.53
CA LEU A 23 -4.44 15.91 -1.29
C LEU A 23 -3.15 15.75 -0.45
N PRO A 24 -3.17 16.06 0.86
CA PRO A 24 -2.00 15.91 1.71
C PRO A 24 -1.44 14.49 1.63
N ALA A 25 -0.15 14.39 1.34
CA ALA A 25 0.55 13.13 1.20
C ALA A 25 1.71 13.03 2.19
N GLU A 26 1.86 11.85 2.80
CA GLU A 26 2.99 11.48 3.65
C GLU A 26 3.60 10.19 3.13
N THR A 27 4.93 10.08 3.19
CA THR A 27 5.65 8.85 2.80
C THR A 27 6.42 8.32 3.99
N ARG A 28 6.35 7.00 4.22
CA ARG A 28 7.11 6.30 5.25
C ARG A 28 7.73 5.04 4.66
N THR A 29 8.98 4.78 5.02
CA THR A 29 9.62 3.49 4.74
C THR A 29 9.20 2.49 5.81
N ILE A 30 8.56 1.40 5.39
CA ILE A 30 8.07 0.32 6.26
C ILE A 30 8.58 -1.00 5.69
N ALA A 31 9.32 -1.78 6.47
CA ALA A 31 9.95 -3.02 6.00
C ALA A 31 10.69 -2.82 4.65
N ASP A 32 11.54 -1.80 4.58
CA ASP A 32 12.29 -1.39 3.38
C ASP A 32 11.45 -1.01 2.14
N CYS A 33 10.13 -0.92 2.27
CA CYS A 33 9.21 -0.51 1.21
C CYS A 33 8.74 0.93 1.43
N ALA A 34 8.74 1.74 0.38
CA ALA A 34 8.11 3.07 0.42
C ALA A 34 6.58 2.92 0.39
N VAL A 35 5.91 3.43 1.44
CA VAL A 35 4.45 3.46 1.56
C VAL A 35 3.99 4.92 1.64
N HIS A 36 3.02 5.28 0.81
CA HIS A 36 2.46 6.62 0.71
C HIS A 36 1.06 6.64 1.30
N SER A 37 0.81 7.53 2.26
CA SER A 37 -0.51 7.88 2.80
C SER A 37 -1.01 9.14 2.13
N LEU A 38 -2.25 9.13 1.67
CA LEU A 38 -2.94 10.33 1.17
C LEU A 38 -4.25 10.55 1.91
N GLY A 39 -4.57 11.81 2.16
CA GLY A 39 -5.82 12.22 2.82
C GLY A 39 -5.93 11.73 4.26
N GLY A 40 -4.80 11.70 4.99
CA GLY A 40 -4.77 11.24 6.38
C GLY A 40 -5.02 9.73 6.54
N GLY A 41 -4.57 8.92 5.59
CA GLY A 41 -4.73 7.46 5.63
C GLY A 41 -6.03 6.94 5.02
N ALA A 42 -6.81 7.78 4.34
CA ALA A 42 -7.94 7.33 3.52
C ALA A 42 -7.46 6.48 2.33
N LEU A 43 -6.26 6.79 1.81
CA LEU A 43 -5.59 6.04 0.77
C LEU A 43 -4.18 5.67 1.22
N LEU A 44 -3.80 4.40 1.04
CA LEU A 44 -2.42 3.95 1.16
C LEU A 44 -1.96 3.32 -0.16
N VAL A 45 -0.75 3.67 -0.60
CA VAL A 45 -0.15 3.15 -1.84
C VAL A 45 1.24 2.62 -1.57
N CYS A 46 1.54 1.40 -2.01
CA CYS A 46 2.89 0.81 -1.96
C CYS A 46 3.25 0.28 -3.35
N LEU A 47 4.24 0.91 -4.00
CA LEU A 47 4.69 0.57 -5.35
C LEU A 47 6.04 -0.16 -5.38
N ALA A 48 6.65 -0.31 -4.21
CA ALA A 48 7.87 -1.08 -4.01
C ALA A 48 7.70 -2.56 -4.33
N ASP A 49 8.82 -3.19 -4.64
CA ASP A 49 8.88 -4.64 -4.69
C ASP A 49 8.88 -5.16 -3.24
N VAL A 50 7.87 -5.97 -2.90
CA VAL A 50 7.62 -6.55 -1.58
C VAL A 50 8.03 -8.02 -1.60
N PRO A 51 9.21 -8.38 -1.04
CA PRO A 51 9.61 -9.78 -0.90
C PRO A 51 8.62 -10.56 -0.04
N ALA A 52 8.37 -11.83 -0.37
CA ALA A 52 7.44 -12.66 0.41
C ALA A 52 7.78 -12.73 1.91
N ALA A 53 9.08 -12.70 2.24
CA ALA A 53 9.56 -12.69 3.62
C ALA A 53 9.22 -11.42 4.40
N GLN A 54 9.03 -10.28 3.71
CA GLN A 54 8.75 -8.98 4.33
C GLN A 54 7.25 -8.66 4.39
N ALA A 55 6.42 -9.37 3.64
CA ALA A 55 4.99 -9.06 3.50
C ALA A 55 4.21 -8.95 4.83
N ARG A 56 4.55 -9.79 5.83
CA ARG A 56 3.96 -9.69 7.18
C ARG A 56 4.42 -8.44 7.92
N ALA A 57 5.74 -8.21 7.97
CA ALA A 57 6.32 -7.04 8.63
C ALA A 57 5.80 -5.73 8.00
N LEU A 58 5.62 -5.70 6.69
CA LEU A 58 5.00 -4.59 5.98
C LEU A 58 3.54 -4.39 6.44
N GLY A 59 2.76 -5.47 6.51
CA GLY A 59 1.39 -5.42 7.01
C GLY A 59 1.28 -4.89 8.45
N ASP A 60 2.15 -5.35 9.36
CA ASP A 60 2.18 -4.88 10.75
C ASP A 60 2.55 -3.39 10.84
N GLY A 61 3.62 -2.96 10.16
CA GLY A 61 4.04 -1.57 10.21
C GLY A 61 3.03 -0.61 9.55
N ILE A 62 2.33 -1.06 8.51
CA ILE A 62 1.21 -0.29 7.94
C ILE A 62 0.07 -0.16 8.95
N ALA A 63 -0.27 -1.23 9.67
CA ALA A 63 -1.32 -1.19 10.69
C ALA A 63 -0.95 -0.23 11.84
N ASP A 64 0.30 -0.27 12.31
CA ASP A 64 0.81 0.66 13.32
C ASP A 64 0.72 2.11 12.82
N TRP A 65 1.10 2.37 11.55
CA TRP A 65 0.99 3.71 10.99
C TRP A 65 -0.46 4.18 10.86
N LEU A 66 -1.41 3.29 10.57
CA LEU A 66 -2.83 3.61 10.57
C LEU A 66 -3.39 3.91 11.97
N ASP A 67 -2.79 3.38 13.04
CA ASP A 67 -3.14 3.76 14.41
C ASP A 67 -2.70 5.21 14.68
N GLU A 68 -1.55 5.63 14.17
CA GLU A 68 -1.06 7.01 14.27
C GLU A 68 -1.87 7.99 13.42
N LEU A 69 -2.22 7.61 12.18
CA LEU A 69 -2.97 8.45 11.25
C LEU A 69 -4.44 8.63 11.67
N ALA A 70 -5.01 7.63 12.35
CA ALA A 70 -6.40 7.60 12.80
C ALA A 70 -7.40 8.06 11.71
N PRO A 71 -7.45 7.38 10.54
CA PRO A 71 -8.25 7.81 9.41
C PRO A 71 -9.74 7.88 9.77
N THR A 72 -10.41 8.92 9.27
CA THR A 72 -11.84 9.19 9.55
C THR A 72 -12.80 8.34 8.71
N ALA A 73 -12.27 7.58 7.76
CA ALA A 73 -13.00 6.65 6.90
C ALA A 73 -12.17 5.36 6.72
N PRO A 74 -12.80 4.25 6.28
CA PRO A 74 -12.07 3.04 5.90
C PRO A 74 -10.97 3.34 4.87
N THR A 75 -9.84 2.64 4.98
CA THR A 75 -8.70 2.86 4.11
C THR A 75 -8.81 2.03 2.84
N THR A 76 -8.61 2.67 1.69
CA THR A 76 -8.34 1.99 0.42
C THR A 76 -6.83 1.80 0.25
N PHE A 77 -6.42 0.60 -0.12
CA PHE A 77 -5.01 0.29 -0.39
C PHE A 77 -4.78 -0.04 -1.86
N PHE A 78 -3.68 0.47 -2.42
CA PHE A 78 -3.16 0.07 -3.71
C PHE A 78 -1.75 -0.51 -3.57
N PHE A 79 -1.56 -1.68 -4.18
CA PHE A 79 -0.25 -2.30 -4.33
C PHE A 79 0.06 -2.47 -5.82
N LYS A 80 1.33 -2.35 -6.20
CA LYS A 80 1.76 -2.78 -7.53
C LYS A 80 1.55 -4.28 -7.67
N ASP A 81 0.84 -4.74 -8.70
CA ASP A 81 0.46 -6.16 -8.87
C ASP A 81 1.72 -7.03 -9.07
N SER A 82 2.71 -6.50 -9.79
CA SER A 82 4.05 -7.10 -9.94
C SER A 82 5.01 -6.80 -8.79
N GLY A 83 4.58 -6.02 -7.78
CA GLY A 83 5.42 -5.68 -6.63
C GLY A 83 5.63 -6.87 -5.69
N PHE A 84 4.68 -7.79 -5.57
CA PHE A 84 4.82 -8.92 -4.66
C PHE A 84 5.76 -10.00 -5.23
N ASP A 85 6.87 -10.28 -4.53
CA ASP A 85 7.92 -11.23 -4.94
C ASP A 85 8.32 -11.09 -6.43
N ALA A 86 8.33 -9.84 -6.93
CA ALA A 86 8.55 -9.49 -8.34
C ALA A 86 7.63 -10.22 -9.34
N GLY A 87 6.38 -10.54 -8.94
CA GLY A 87 5.44 -11.34 -9.72
C GLY A 87 5.81 -12.82 -9.82
N GLY A 88 6.78 -13.28 -9.02
CA GLY A 88 7.25 -14.66 -8.97
C GLY A 88 6.28 -15.63 -8.28
N GLU A 89 6.75 -16.86 -8.06
CA GLU A 89 5.92 -17.96 -7.57
C GLU A 89 5.27 -17.69 -6.20
N ARG A 90 5.89 -16.85 -5.36
CA ARG A 90 5.37 -16.52 -4.02
C ARG A 90 4.58 -15.20 -3.98
N ALA A 91 4.31 -14.58 -5.12
CA ALA A 91 3.56 -13.33 -5.19
C ALA A 91 2.17 -13.45 -4.52
N ALA A 92 1.46 -14.54 -4.81
CA ALA A 92 0.15 -14.82 -4.22
C ALA A 92 0.22 -15.02 -2.70
N GLU A 93 1.24 -15.73 -2.22
CA GLU A 93 1.48 -15.95 -0.80
C GLU A 93 1.81 -14.64 -0.08
N ALA A 94 2.71 -13.83 -0.65
CA ALA A 94 3.10 -12.53 -0.12
C ALA A 94 1.88 -11.60 0.03
N ARG A 95 1.06 -11.49 -1.03
CA ARG A 95 -0.18 -10.70 -1.01
C ARG A 95 -1.17 -11.22 0.03
N ALA A 96 -1.36 -12.54 0.12
CA ALA A 96 -2.26 -13.15 1.10
C ALA A 96 -1.78 -12.90 2.54
N ASN A 97 -0.49 -13.03 2.81
CA ASN A 97 0.11 -12.78 4.12
C ASN A 97 -0.06 -11.32 4.55
N LEU A 98 0.21 -10.36 3.65
CA LEU A 98 0.01 -8.94 3.92
C LEU A 98 -1.47 -8.63 4.19
N ALA A 99 -2.37 -9.11 3.32
CA ALA A 99 -3.81 -8.88 3.46
C ALA A 99 -4.37 -9.49 4.76
N ALA A 100 -3.92 -10.70 5.11
CA ALA A 100 -4.31 -11.37 6.35
C ALA A 100 -3.82 -10.60 7.59
N THR A 101 -2.58 -10.10 7.56
CA THR A 101 -2.00 -9.31 8.65
C THR A 101 -2.78 -8.02 8.87
N LEU A 102 -3.06 -7.27 7.80
CA LEU A 102 -3.84 -6.03 7.89
C LEU A 102 -5.25 -6.26 8.42
N ARG A 103 -5.97 -7.27 7.89
CA ARG A 103 -7.32 -7.62 8.37
C ARG A 103 -7.33 -8.07 9.82
N HIS A 104 -6.31 -8.82 10.25
CA HIS A 104 -6.18 -9.24 11.64
C HIS A 104 -5.97 -8.05 12.58
N ARG A 105 -5.11 -7.10 12.18
CA ARG A 105 -4.75 -5.93 13.01
C ARG A 105 -5.84 -4.85 13.03
N ARG A 106 -6.54 -4.60 11.93
CA ARG A 106 -7.47 -3.47 11.76
C ARG A 106 -8.94 -3.86 11.70
N GLY A 107 -9.25 -5.16 11.55
CA GLY A 107 -10.59 -5.64 11.24
C GLY A 107 -10.95 -5.45 9.77
N ASN A 108 -11.96 -6.18 9.29
CA ASN A 108 -12.37 -6.11 7.87
C ASN A 108 -13.00 -4.77 7.50
N ASP A 109 -13.68 -4.10 8.43
CA ASP A 109 -14.44 -2.87 8.16
C ASP A 109 -13.55 -1.63 8.00
N ALA A 110 -12.29 -1.72 8.44
CA ALA A 110 -11.30 -0.65 8.29
C ALA A 110 -10.59 -0.68 6.92
N ILE A 111 -10.84 -1.71 6.10
CA ILE A 111 -10.22 -1.90 4.78
C ILE A 111 -11.32 -1.86 3.72
N GLU A 112 -11.44 -0.75 3.01
CA GLU A 112 -12.44 -0.59 1.95
C GLU A 112 -12.12 -1.50 0.75
N LYS A 113 -10.85 -1.50 0.34
CA LYS A 113 -10.39 -2.22 -0.84
C LYS A 113 -8.90 -2.52 -0.79
N LEU A 114 -8.52 -3.69 -1.29
CA LEU A 114 -7.14 -4.05 -1.63
C LEU A 114 -7.03 -4.14 -3.16
N GLY A 115 -6.79 -2.99 -3.79
CA GLY A 115 -6.57 -2.89 -5.22
C GLY A 115 -5.14 -3.29 -5.59
N ALA A 116 -4.98 -3.81 -6.80
CA ALA A 116 -3.66 -3.95 -7.39
C ALA A 116 -3.63 -3.33 -8.78
N ILE A 117 -2.48 -2.78 -9.17
CA ILE A 117 -2.29 -2.00 -10.40
C ILE A 117 -1.05 -2.40 -11.18
#